data_AF-A0A1W9L2S7-F1
#
_entry.id   AF-A0A1W9L2S7-F1
#
_cell.length_a   1.000
_cell.length_b   1.000
_cell.length_c   1.000
_cell.angle_alpha   90.00
_cell.angle_beta   90.00
_cell.angle_gamma   90.00
#
_symmetry.space_group_name_H-M   'P 1'
#
loop_
_entity.id
_entity.type
_entity.pdbx_description
1 polymer ?
#
loop_
_entity_poly.entity_id
_entity_poly.type
_entity_poly.pdbx_seq_one_letter_code
_entity_poly.pdbx_strand_id
1 'polypeptide(L)'
;MPAIILFKHGETLTLATIHRRLHQRDDNRDVLEKVTLIKDIRIEEPHRAQIDILEQLSLTELKANNFVELHQKWQEVLDISVLNKQFYQELAVLFTQLVGGERGKTKHQTALKLPSIADDKVLKEFAVRLIGRLLFCWFLQKKTSNSGKSLIPVETLSLFALQQDRGIDFYHEKLEPLFFEVLNKELKDRKGEFQQGFWAKIPFLNGGLFEPHVHDFYDKSCTLGTLIVPDDWLANLLGFFERYHFTIEENTPLDVQVAIDPEMLGQIFENLLAEINPETGETARKATGSYYTPREIVDYMVDESLVAYFSNLSGFQNLVGLRALLSYASTENPFNAKESQELLKAIEKIKILDPACGSGAFPMGVLQKLVLMLQRLDPDCSQWLANLLKNIPDFTARQLMQEKLQGEQGLWDYTRKL
;
A
#
# COMPACT_ATOMS: atom_id res chain seq x y z
N MET A 1 15.16 -19.97 21.58
CA MET A 1 15.85 -20.00 20.27
C MET A 1 14.91 -19.39 19.25
N PRO A 2 15.40 -18.47 18.40
CA PRO A 2 14.62 -18.01 17.25
C PRO A 2 14.29 -19.21 16.36
N ALA A 3 13.08 -19.24 15.80
CA ALA A 3 12.75 -20.24 14.80
C ALA A 3 12.81 -19.58 13.43
N ILE A 4 13.56 -20.21 12.53
CA ILE A 4 13.68 -19.83 11.13
C ILE A 4 13.17 -21.03 10.33
N ILE A 5 12.13 -20.80 9.53
CA ILE A 5 11.48 -21.83 8.75
C ILE A 5 11.50 -21.38 7.28
N LEU A 6 11.97 -22.26 6.41
CA LEU A 6 11.89 -22.07 4.97
C LEU A 6 10.76 -22.92 4.43
N PHE A 7 9.72 -22.27 3.91
CA PHE A 7 8.62 -22.92 3.23
C PHE A 7 8.90 -22.95 1.73
N LYS A 8 8.66 -24.11 1.10
CA LYS A 8 8.62 -24.22 -0.37
C LYS A 8 7.19 -24.54 -0.78
N HIS A 9 6.63 -23.72 -1.65
CA HIS A 9 5.30 -23.95 -2.21
C HIS A 9 5.33 -23.69 -3.72
N GLY A 10 5.08 -24.73 -4.52
CA GLY A 10 5.26 -24.67 -5.97
C GLY A 10 6.67 -24.22 -6.35
N GLU A 11 6.75 -23.13 -7.11
CA GLU A 11 7.97 -22.50 -7.61
C GLU A 11 8.47 -21.34 -6.73
N THR A 12 7.91 -21.21 -5.52
CA THR A 12 8.25 -20.12 -4.59
C THR A 12 8.81 -20.63 -3.27
N LEU A 13 9.66 -19.81 -2.66
CA LEU A 13 10.24 -19.98 -1.34
C LEU A 13 9.82 -18.83 -0.42
N THR A 14 9.45 -19.13 0.81
CA THR A 14 9.15 -18.13 1.83
C THR A 14 10.00 -18.39 3.06
N LEU A 15 10.82 -17.42 3.44
CA LEU A 15 11.59 -17.45 4.69
C LEU A 15 10.75 -16.79 5.79
N ALA A 16 10.43 -17.55 6.84
CA ALA A 16 9.74 -17.05 8.01
C ALA A 16 10.65 -17.09 9.22
N THR A 17 10.71 -15.98 9.94
CA THR A 17 11.49 -15.88 11.18
C THR A 17 10.57 -15.40 12.30
N ILE A 18 10.69 -15.99 13.48
CA ILE A 18 10.00 -15.51 14.67
C ILE A 18 11.01 -15.22 15.76
N HIS A 19 10.92 -14.01 16.29
CA HIS A 19 11.73 -13.59 17.42
C HIS A 19 11.03 -13.89 18.74
N ARG A 20 11.86 -14.19 19.75
CA ARG A 20 11.45 -14.41 21.12
C ARG A 20 12.32 -13.54 22.02
N ARG A 21 11.69 -12.67 22.80
CA ARG A 21 12.37 -11.91 23.86
C ARG A 21 11.87 -12.32 25.24
N LEU A 22 12.69 -12.06 26.25
CA LEU A 22 12.26 -12.21 27.64
C LEU A 22 11.12 -11.22 27.98
N HIS A 23 10.19 -11.67 28.81
CA HIS A 23 9.09 -10.84 29.27
C HIS A 23 9.60 -9.80 30.27
N GLN A 24 9.24 -8.53 30.07
CA GLN A 24 9.81 -7.39 30.84
C GLN A 24 9.46 -7.39 32.34
N ARG A 25 8.48 -8.19 32.77
CA ARG A 25 8.01 -8.25 34.17
C ARG A 25 8.07 -9.65 34.79
N ASP A 26 8.38 -10.67 34.00
CA ASP A 26 8.37 -12.07 34.46
C ASP A 26 9.49 -12.81 33.75
N ASP A 27 10.63 -12.95 34.41
CA ASP A 27 11.84 -13.52 33.83
C ASP A 27 11.70 -15.02 33.46
N ASN A 28 10.61 -15.67 33.89
CA ASN A 28 10.29 -17.05 33.52
C ASN A 28 9.39 -17.17 32.29
N ARG A 29 8.98 -16.04 31.71
CA ARG A 29 8.16 -16.00 30.51
C ARG A 29 8.90 -15.37 29.36
N ASP A 30 8.54 -15.82 28.17
CA ASP A 30 8.97 -15.21 26.94
C ASP A 30 7.78 -14.64 26.19
N VAL A 31 8.06 -13.59 25.43
CA VAL A 31 7.12 -12.96 24.52
C VAL A 31 7.54 -13.33 23.11
N LEU A 32 6.62 -13.94 22.37
CA LEU A 32 6.75 -14.11 20.93
C LEU A 32 6.44 -12.78 20.27
N GLU A 33 7.31 -12.38 19.36
CA GLU A 33 7.08 -11.22 18.51
C GLU A 33 6.45 -11.67 17.18
N LYS A 34 6.18 -10.70 16.31
CA LYS A 34 5.54 -10.93 15.02
C LYS A 34 6.45 -11.81 14.15
N VAL A 35 5.85 -12.59 13.26
CA VAL A 35 6.57 -13.38 12.27
C VAL A 35 7.04 -12.46 11.15
N THR A 36 8.34 -12.37 10.92
CA THR A 36 8.89 -11.62 9.81
C THR A 36 9.11 -12.53 8.61
N LEU A 37 8.59 -12.12 7.44
CA LEU A 37 8.53 -12.92 6.22
C LEU A 37 9.32 -12.29 5.08
N ILE A 38 10.19 -13.06 4.43
CA ILE A 38 10.59 -12.81 3.04
C ILE A 38 9.74 -13.76 2.19
N LYS A 39 8.60 -13.24 1.73
CA LYS A 39 7.52 -14.02 1.13
C LYS A 39 7.67 -14.17 -0.39
N ASP A 40 7.29 -15.34 -0.90
CA ASP A 40 7.08 -15.66 -2.32
C ASP A 40 8.28 -15.38 -3.24
N ILE A 41 9.49 -15.72 -2.77
CA ILE A 41 10.71 -15.66 -3.58
C ILE A 41 10.61 -16.68 -4.70
N ARG A 42 10.52 -16.22 -5.94
CA ARG A 42 10.49 -17.10 -7.12
C ARG A 42 11.85 -17.77 -7.30
N ILE A 43 11.83 -19.09 -7.53
CA ILE A 43 13.07 -19.87 -7.64
C ILE A 43 13.78 -19.60 -8.97
N GLU A 44 13.04 -19.49 -10.07
CA GLU A 44 13.62 -19.30 -11.40
C GLU A 44 14.00 -17.85 -11.70
N GLU A 45 13.20 -16.91 -11.21
CA GLU A 45 13.40 -15.47 -11.42
C GLU A 45 13.19 -14.69 -10.11
N PRO A 46 14.11 -14.84 -9.13
CA PRO A 46 14.00 -14.16 -7.85
C PRO A 46 14.10 -12.65 -8.02
N HIS A 47 13.30 -11.91 -7.25
CA HIS A 47 13.37 -10.46 -7.25
C HIS A 47 14.71 -10.00 -6.66
N ARG A 48 15.40 -9.07 -7.32
CA ARG A 48 16.72 -8.59 -6.89
C ARG A 48 16.75 -8.16 -5.42
N ALA A 49 15.78 -7.35 -4.99
CA ALA A 49 15.67 -6.93 -3.59
C ALA A 49 15.65 -8.10 -2.59
N GLN A 50 14.98 -9.20 -2.92
CA GLN A 50 14.93 -10.39 -2.06
C GLN A 50 16.29 -11.10 -2.01
N ILE A 51 17.01 -11.13 -3.14
CA ILE A 51 18.38 -11.64 -3.20
C ILE A 51 19.30 -10.78 -2.33
N ASP A 52 19.22 -9.45 -2.46
CA ASP A 52 20.03 -8.50 -1.69
C ASP A 52 19.80 -8.68 -0.17
N ILE A 53 18.54 -8.89 0.26
CA ILE A 53 18.21 -9.21 1.66
C ILE A 53 18.84 -10.55 2.06
N LEU A 54 18.71 -11.61 1.25
CA LEU A 54 19.31 -12.91 1.55
C LEU A 54 20.84 -12.85 1.62
N GLU A 55 21.48 -12.03 0.79
CA GLU A 55 22.92 -11.80 0.81
C GLU A 55 23.35 -11.08 2.10
N GLN A 56 22.60 -10.06 2.53
CA GLN A 56 22.82 -9.37 3.80
C GLN A 56 22.63 -10.29 5.02
N LEU A 57 21.81 -11.34 4.91
CA LEU A 57 21.67 -12.36 5.95
C LEU A 57 22.84 -13.37 5.98
N SER A 58 23.72 -13.36 4.97
CA SER A 58 24.81 -14.33 4.89
C SER A 58 25.84 -14.14 6.01
N LEU A 59 26.44 -15.25 6.44
CA LEU A 59 27.50 -15.23 7.46
C LEU A 59 28.71 -14.40 7.02
N THR A 60 28.98 -14.37 5.71
CA THR A 60 30.10 -13.65 5.10
C THR A 60 29.96 -12.13 5.30
N GLU A 61 28.75 -11.60 5.11
CA GLU A 61 28.46 -10.18 5.26
C GLU A 61 28.39 -9.76 6.73
N LEU A 62 27.68 -10.54 7.56
CA LEU A 62 27.40 -10.14 8.94
C LEU A 62 28.60 -10.23 9.87
N LYS A 63 29.60 -11.07 9.57
CA LYS A 63 30.85 -11.21 10.35
C LYS A 63 30.60 -11.24 11.87
N ALA A 64 29.69 -12.10 12.31
CA ALA A 64 29.31 -12.22 13.72
C ALA A 64 30.21 -13.23 14.46
N ASN A 65 30.57 -12.93 15.71
CA ASN A 65 31.51 -13.76 16.48
C ASN A 65 30.81 -14.84 17.32
N ASN A 66 29.49 -14.70 17.52
CA ASN A 66 28.68 -15.66 18.25
C ASN A 66 27.22 -15.61 17.75
N PHE A 67 26.41 -16.59 18.18
CA PHE A 67 25.02 -16.71 17.74
C PHE A 67 24.14 -15.53 18.18
N VAL A 68 24.40 -14.94 19.35
CA VAL A 68 23.60 -13.79 19.85
C VAL A 68 23.82 -12.58 18.95
N GLU A 69 25.07 -12.28 18.61
CA GLU A 69 25.43 -11.20 17.69
C GLU A 69 24.90 -11.45 16.28
N LEU A 70 25.01 -12.69 15.78
CA LEU A 70 24.48 -13.06 14.46
C LEU A 70 22.97 -12.83 14.39
N HIS A 71 22.26 -13.31 15.42
CA HIS A 71 20.82 -13.19 15.49
C HIS A 71 20.39 -11.73 15.60
N GLN A 72 21.07 -10.89 16.39
CA GLN A 72 20.79 -9.46 16.46
C GLN A 72 20.96 -8.78 15.08
N LYS A 73 22.03 -9.10 14.36
CA LYS A 73 22.26 -8.59 13.00
C LYS A 73 21.19 -9.05 12.00
N TRP A 74 20.73 -10.30 12.10
CA TRP A 74 19.58 -10.77 11.31
C TRP A 74 18.32 -9.96 11.59
N GLN A 75 18.06 -9.62 12.84
CA GLN A 75 16.90 -8.78 13.19
C GLN A 75 16.99 -7.40 12.58
N GLU A 76 18.17 -6.78 12.57
CA GLU A 76 18.38 -5.46 11.95
C GLU A 76 18.14 -5.50 10.43
N VAL A 77 18.60 -6.55 9.75
CA VAL A 77 18.37 -6.73 8.30
C VAL A 77 16.90 -6.97 7.97
N LEU A 78 16.19 -7.68 8.85
CA LEU A 78 14.76 -8.00 8.70
C LEU A 78 13.83 -6.92 9.27
N ASP A 79 14.38 -5.83 9.81
CA ASP A 79 13.59 -4.75 10.39
C ASP A 79 13.03 -3.83 9.31
N ILE A 80 11.71 -3.84 9.18
CA ILE A 80 10.99 -3.06 8.18
C ILE A 80 11.06 -1.56 8.47
N SER A 81 11.20 -1.16 9.73
CA SER A 81 11.42 0.25 10.06
C SER A 81 12.75 0.75 9.51
N VAL A 82 13.78 -0.10 9.48
CA VAL A 82 15.08 0.18 8.86
C VAL A 82 14.92 0.29 7.34
N LEU A 83 14.23 -0.68 6.71
CA LEU A 83 13.94 -0.66 5.27
C LEU A 83 13.17 0.61 4.86
N ASN A 84 12.09 0.95 5.57
CA ASN A 84 11.28 2.14 5.30
C ASN A 84 12.07 3.43 5.46
N LYS A 85 12.94 3.49 6.48
CA LYS A 85 13.81 4.65 6.70
C LYS A 85 14.83 4.81 5.56
N GLN A 86 15.43 3.72 5.09
CA GLN A 86 16.36 3.74 3.96
C GLN A 86 15.65 4.18 2.67
N PHE A 87 14.50 3.59 2.38
CA PHE A 87 13.67 3.99 1.23
C PHE A 87 13.35 5.48 1.26
N TYR A 88 12.90 6.01 2.41
CA TYR A 88 12.61 7.42 2.57
C TYR A 88 13.85 8.30 2.34
N GLN A 89 15.00 7.93 2.91
CA GLN A 89 16.24 8.72 2.75
C GLN A 89 16.66 8.82 1.29
N GLU A 90 16.62 7.72 0.54
CA GLU A 90 16.90 7.70 -0.90
C GLU A 90 15.86 8.50 -1.70
N LEU A 91 14.57 8.32 -1.40
CA LEU A 91 13.49 9.06 -2.08
C LEU A 91 13.62 10.57 -1.84
N ALA A 92 13.96 10.97 -0.62
CA ALA A 92 14.13 12.37 -0.28
C ALA A 92 15.36 13.01 -0.95
N VAL A 93 16.41 12.22 -1.23
CA VAL A 93 17.50 12.64 -2.11
C VAL A 93 17.01 12.86 -3.54
N LEU A 94 16.23 11.93 -4.10
CA LEU A 94 15.64 12.09 -5.44
C LEU A 94 14.70 13.30 -5.51
N PHE A 95 13.88 13.53 -4.49
CA PHE A 95 13.07 14.73 -4.37
C PHE A 95 13.93 16.00 -4.40
N THR A 96 14.98 16.07 -3.56
CA THR A 96 15.89 17.22 -3.52
C THR A 96 16.63 17.43 -4.85
N GLN A 97 16.96 16.35 -5.57
CA GLN A 97 17.55 16.44 -6.92
C GLN A 97 16.57 17.05 -7.94
N LEU A 98 15.28 16.75 -7.82
CA LEU A 98 14.27 17.29 -8.71
C LEU A 98 14.03 18.78 -8.45
N VAL A 99 13.80 19.14 -7.18
CA VAL A 99 13.37 20.49 -6.79
C VAL A 99 14.52 21.46 -6.53
N GLY A 100 15.75 20.92 -6.38
CA GLY A 100 16.91 21.68 -5.93
C GLY A 100 16.91 21.91 -4.42
N GLY A 101 18.08 22.20 -3.87
CA GLY A 101 18.24 22.41 -2.43
C GLY A 101 19.50 21.77 -1.87
N GLU A 102 19.59 21.71 -0.55
CA GLU A 102 20.74 21.19 0.17
C GLU A 102 20.31 19.99 1.01
N ARG A 103 21.06 18.89 0.90
CA ARG A 103 20.84 17.69 1.72
C ARG A 103 22.20 17.15 2.15
N GLY A 104 22.45 17.13 3.46
CA GLY A 104 23.77 16.81 4.00
C GLY A 104 24.83 17.83 3.54
N LYS A 105 25.88 17.36 2.86
CA LYS A 105 26.96 18.21 2.33
C LYS A 105 26.82 18.51 0.84
N THR A 106 25.79 17.98 0.19
CA THR A 106 25.58 18.10 -1.25
C THR A 106 24.49 19.11 -1.56
N LYS A 107 24.78 19.99 -2.52
CA LYS A 107 23.83 20.97 -3.06
C LYS A 107 23.42 20.52 -4.45
N HIS A 108 22.11 20.45 -4.68
CA HIS A 108 21.53 20.09 -5.97
C HIS A 108 20.91 21.32 -6.61
N GLN A 109 21.13 21.49 -7.92
CA GLN A 109 20.43 22.48 -8.71
C GLN A 109 19.05 21.93 -9.10
N THR A 110 18.06 22.81 -9.17
CA THR A 110 16.70 22.46 -9.58
C THR A 110 16.71 21.90 -11.00
N ALA A 111 16.19 20.69 -11.16
CA ALA A 111 16.12 20.00 -12.44
C ALA A 111 14.73 20.14 -13.10
N LEU A 112 13.67 20.21 -12.28
CA LEU A 112 12.30 20.47 -12.71
C LEU A 112 12.13 21.91 -13.22
N LYS A 113 11.46 22.08 -14.36
CA LYS A 113 11.07 23.42 -14.84
C LYS A 113 9.56 23.51 -14.94
N LEU A 114 8.97 24.57 -14.40
CA LEU A 114 7.54 24.84 -14.51
C LEU A 114 7.27 25.97 -15.53
N PRO A 115 6.08 26.02 -16.15
CA PRO A 115 5.75 27.00 -17.21
C PRO A 115 5.78 28.48 -16.82
N SER A 116 5.65 28.81 -15.54
CA SER A 116 5.61 30.18 -15.03
C SER A 116 6.71 30.39 -13.99
N ILE A 117 6.94 31.64 -13.56
CA ILE A 117 7.76 31.94 -12.37
C ILE A 117 7.02 31.35 -11.17
N ALA A 118 7.22 30.06 -10.96
CA ALA A 118 6.59 29.32 -9.88
C ALA A 118 7.39 29.59 -8.61
N ASP A 119 6.66 29.95 -7.56
CA ASP A 119 7.19 29.94 -6.19
C ASP A 119 7.81 28.55 -5.91
N ASP A 120 8.91 28.54 -5.15
CA ASP A 120 9.59 27.32 -4.70
C ASP A 120 8.61 26.33 -4.06
N LYS A 121 7.59 26.87 -3.37
CA LYS A 121 6.48 26.08 -2.83
C LYS A 121 5.69 25.32 -3.89
N VAL A 122 5.27 25.97 -4.98
CA VAL A 122 4.48 25.35 -6.06
C VAL A 122 5.29 24.26 -6.76
N LEU A 123 6.60 24.51 -6.93
CA LEU A 123 7.54 23.55 -7.51
C LEU A 123 7.65 22.28 -6.65
N LYS A 124 7.81 22.46 -5.34
CA LYS A 124 7.83 21.34 -4.38
C LYS A 124 6.51 20.60 -4.30
N GLU A 125 5.38 21.30 -4.29
CA GLU A 125 4.06 20.67 -4.27
C GLU A 125 3.81 19.84 -5.54
N PHE A 126 4.22 20.33 -6.72
CA PHE A 126 4.17 19.55 -7.96
C PHE A 126 5.01 18.28 -7.84
N ALA A 127 6.26 18.39 -7.36
CA ALA A 127 7.12 17.23 -7.18
C ALA A 127 6.54 16.19 -6.21
N VAL A 128 5.93 16.62 -5.10
CA VAL A 128 5.25 15.69 -4.17
C VAL A 128 4.08 14.99 -4.83
N ARG A 129 3.22 15.71 -5.57
CA ARG A 129 2.11 15.09 -6.32
C ARG A 129 2.62 14.11 -7.38
N LEU A 130 3.67 14.47 -8.12
CA LEU A 130 4.28 13.63 -9.15
C LEU A 130 4.83 12.33 -8.56
N ILE A 131 5.67 12.42 -7.53
CA ILE A 131 6.23 11.25 -6.84
C ILE A 131 5.11 10.39 -6.26
N GLY A 132 4.11 11.02 -5.65
CA GLY A 132 2.94 10.35 -5.11
C GLY A 132 2.16 9.53 -6.14
N ARG A 133 1.86 10.13 -7.30
CA ARG A 133 1.21 9.45 -8.43
C ARG A 133 2.04 8.28 -8.96
N LEU A 134 3.34 8.49 -9.13
CA LEU A 134 4.25 7.45 -9.62
C LEU A 134 4.35 6.27 -8.66
N LEU A 135 4.50 6.56 -7.37
CA LEU A 135 4.55 5.54 -6.32
C LEU A 135 3.24 4.76 -6.23
N PHE A 136 2.09 5.44 -6.31
CA PHE A 136 0.78 4.79 -6.35
C PHE A 136 0.63 3.89 -7.59
N CYS A 137 1.02 4.37 -8.77
CA CYS A 137 1.03 3.55 -9.98
C CYS A 137 1.97 2.33 -9.85
N TRP A 138 3.10 2.48 -9.14
CA TRP A 138 3.99 1.37 -8.86
C TRP A 138 3.33 0.29 -7.98
N PHE A 139 2.58 0.67 -6.95
CA PHE A 139 1.77 -0.27 -6.16
C PHE A 139 0.69 -0.95 -7.01
N LEU A 140 0.00 -0.20 -7.88
CA LEU A 140 -0.99 -0.78 -8.79
C LEU A 140 -0.39 -1.77 -9.76
N GLN A 141 0.88 -1.60 -10.16
CA GLN A 141 1.58 -2.58 -10.99
C GLN A 141 1.79 -3.91 -10.26
N LYS A 142 1.93 -3.89 -8.93
CA LYS A 142 2.02 -5.13 -8.13
C LYS A 142 0.68 -5.82 -7.96
N LYS A 143 -0.43 -5.13 -8.21
CA LYS A 143 -1.76 -5.72 -8.22
C LYS A 143 -2.01 -6.45 -9.54
N THR A 144 -1.94 -7.78 -9.46
CA THR A 144 -2.15 -8.68 -10.59
C THR A 144 -3.57 -9.26 -10.57
N SER A 145 -4.13 -9.47 -11.76
CA SER A 145 -5.36 -10.26 -11.95
C SER A 145 -5.06 -11.77 -11.83
N ASN A 146 -6.12 -12.58 -11.77
CA ASN A 146 -6.04 -14.06 -11.76
C ASN A 146 -5.22 -14.67 -12.90
N SER A 147 -5.03 -13.93 -13.99
CA SER A 147 -4.21 -14.35 -15.13
C SER A 147 -2.73 -13.96 -15.00
N GLY A 148 -2.30 -13.47 -13.84
CA GLY A 148 -0.95 -12.96 -13.58
C GLY A 148 -0.66 -11.60 -14.21
N LYS A 149 -1.64 -10.97 -14.89
CA LYS A 149 -1.47 -9.69 -15.57
C LYS A 149 -1.65 -8.54 -14.59
N SER A 150 -0.63 -7.69 -14.51
CA SER A 150 -0.64 -6.43 -13.77
C SER A 150 -1.74 -5.48 -14.24
N LEU A 151 -2.34 -4.72 -13.32
CA LEU A 151 -3.27 -3.63 -13.64
C LEU A 151 -2.60 -2.47 -14.39
N ILE A 152 -1.32 -2.22 -14.11
CA ILE A 152 -0.49 -1.27 -14.87
C ILE A 152 0.65 -2.08 -15.52
N PRO A 153 0.59 -2.31 -16.85
CA PRO A 153 1.61 -3.08 -17.55
C PRO A 153 3.04 -2.57 -17.29
N VAL A 154 4.03 -3.46 -17.32
CA VAL A 154 5.45 -3.08 -17.13
C VAL A 154 5.91 -2.17 -18.26
N GLU A 155 5.32 -2.34 -19.44
CA GLU A 155 5.51 -1.54 -20.64
C GLU A 155 5.01 -0.09 -20.49
N THR A 156 4.20 0.21 -19.47
CA THR A 156 3.73 1.57 -19.18
C THR A 156 4.61 2.33 -18.19
N LEU A 157 5.11 1.65 -17.16
CA LEU A 157 5.83 2.28 -16.06
C LEU A 157 6.96 1.35 -15.60
N SER A 158 8.10 1.46 -16.27
CA SER A 158 9.34 0.77 -15.92
C SER A 158 10.54 1.50 -16.49
N LEU A 159 11.73 1.20 -15.97
CA LEU A 159 12.97 1.71 -16.55
C LEU A 159 13.13 1.25 -18.00
N PHE A 160 12.71 0.02 -18.32
CA PHE A 160 12.71 -0.52 -19.66
C PHE A 160 11.82 0.28 -20.63
N ALA A 161 10.59 0.63 -20.21
CA ALA A 161 9.67 1.44 -21.02
C ALA A 161 10.28 2.81 -21.36
N LEU A 162 10.87 3.47 -20.36
CA LEU A 162 11.55 4.76 -20.56
C LEU A 162 12.76 4.62 -21.51
N GLN A 163 13.52 3.53 -21.41
CA GLN A 163 14.68 3.30 -22.28
C GLN A 163 14.32 2.97 -23.73
N GLN A 164 13.16 2.34 -23.98
CA GLN A 164 12.69 2.08 -25.34
C GLN A 164 12.27 3.36 -26.07
N ASP A 165 11.65 4.30 -25.34
CA ASP A 165 11.15 5.56 -25.88
C ASP A 165 12.18 6.71 -25.78
N ARG A 166 13.48 6.38 -25.84
CA ARG A 166 14.57 7.37 -25.71
C ARG A 166 14.44 8.51 -26.74
N GLY A 167 14.43 9.75 -26.23
CA GLY A 167 14.34 10.97 -27.05
C GLY A 167 12.92 11.54 -27.17
N ILE A 168 11.96 10.95 -26.46
CA ILE A 168 10.58 11.42 -26.32
C ILE A 168 10.40 11.90 -24.87
N ASP A 169 9.67 13.00 -24.65
CA ASP A 169 9.33 13.48 -23.30
C ASP A 169 8.44 12.45 -22.58
N PHE A 170 9.04 11.62 -21.73
CA PHE A 170 8.35 10.47 -21.14
C PHE A 170 7.19 10.91 -20.24
N TYR A 171 7.34 12.07 -19.59
CA TYR A 171 6.29 12.63 -18.76
C TYR A 171 5.06 13.00 -19.60
N HIS A 172 5.23 13.84 -20.62
CA HIS A 172 4.10 14.32 -21.41
C HIS A 172 3.49 13.24 -22.33
N GLU A 173 4.29 12.29 -22.79
CA GLU A 173 3.83 11.30 -23.78
C GLU A 173 3.27 10.02 -23.14
N LYS A 174 3.67 9.70 -21.90
CA LYS A 174 3.20 8.49 -21.19
C LYS A 174 2.52 8.79 -19.86
N LEU A 175 3.21 9.49 -18.97
CA LEU A 175 2.74 9.67 -17.58
C LEU A 175 1.53 10.59 -17.50
N GLU A 176 1.56 11.72 -18.19
CA GLU A 176 0.48 12.69 -18.20
C GLU A 176 -0.84 12.10 -18.78
N PRO A 177 -0.83 11.37 -19.93
CA PRO A 177 -2.00 10.62 -20.37
C PRO A 177 -2.41 9.51 -19.40
N LEU A 178 -1.46 8.76 -18.83
CA LEU A 178 -1.77 7.72 -17.85
C LEU A 178 -2.53 8.31 -16.65
N PHE A 179 -2.05 9.42 -16.08
CA PHE A 179 -2.67 10.05 -14.92
C PHE A 179 -4.05 10.59 -15.25
N PHE A 180 -4.13 11.49 -16.23
CA PHE A 180 -5.31 12.35 -16.37
C PHE A 180 -6.32 11.88 -17.43
N GLU A 181 -5.89 11.05 -18.39
CA GLU A 181 -6.76 10.51 -19.43
C GLU A 181 -7.19 9.08 -19.14
N VAL A 182 -6.33 8.26 -18.53
CA VAL A 182 -6.61 6.83 -18.31
C VAL A 182 -7.13 6.56 -16.89
N LEU A 183 -6.38 6.97 -15.86
CA LEU A 183 -6.73 6.69 -14.46
C LEU A 183 -7.84 7.61 -13.93
N ASN A 184 -8.01 8.79 -14.54
CA ASN A 184 -9.00 9.80 -14.14
C ASN A 184 -10.29 9.83 -14.98
N LYS A 185 -10.42 8.98 -16.02
CA LYS A 185 -11.65 8.91 -16.83
C LYS A 185 -12.13 7.48 -17.05
N GLU A 186 -13.45 7.32 -17.06
CA GLU A 186 -14.10 6.08 -17.50
C GLU A 186 -13.74 5.77 -18.96
N LEU A 187 -13.67 4.48 -19.31
CA LEU A 187 -13.24 4.02 -20.62
C LEU A 187 -13.99 4.70 -21.79
N LYS A 188 -15.29 4.95 -21.62
CA LYS A 188 -16.15 5.58 -22.63
C LYS A 188 -15.82 7.07 -22.88
N ASP A 189 -15.24 7.74 -21.90
CA ASP A 189 -14.95 9.18 -21.92
C ASP A 189 -13.49 9.49 -22.28
N ARG A 190 -12.67 8.44 -22.50
CA ARG A 190 -11.27 8.58 -22.91
C ARG A 190 -11.15 8.98 -24.38
N LYS A 191 -10.08 9.68 -24.76
CA LYS A 191 -9.73 9.89 -26.18
C LYS A 191 -9.47 8.56 -26.89
N GLY A 192 -9.74 8.49 -28.20
CA GLY A 192 -9.83 7.24 -28.96
C GLY A 192 -8.63 6.29 -28.86
N GLU A 193 -7.40 6.80 -28.82
CA GLU A 193 -6.19 5.96 -28.67
C GLU A 193 -6.10 5.27 -27.31
N PHE A 194 -6.65 5.88 -26.25
CA PHE A 194 -6.66 5.35 -24.88
C PHE A 194 -7.88 4.46 -24.59
N GLN A 195 -8.79 4.31 -25.55
CA GLN A 195 -9.90 3.37 -25.49
C GLN A 195 -9.52 1.95 -25.97
N GLN A 196 -8.32 1.78 -26.51
CA GLN A 196 -7.88 0.54 -27.16
C GLN A 196 -6.58 -0.01 -26.55
N GLY A 197 -6.18 -1.19 -27.02
CA GLY A 197 -4.89 -1.80 -26.68
C GLY A 197 -4.73 -2.12 -25.18
N PHE A 198 -3.56 -1.80 -24.64
CA PHE A 198 -3.29 -2.02 -23.22
C PHE A 198 -3.92 -0.94 -22.32
N TRP A 199 -4.11 0.30 -22.83
CA TRP A 199 -4.75 1.39 -22.08
C TRP A 199 -6.17 1.04 -21.65
N ALA A 200 -6.92 0.34 -22.51
CA ALA A 200 -8.26 -0.13 -22.21
C ALA A 200 -8.35 -1.09 -21.01
N LYS A 201 -7.24 -1.75 -20.66
CA LYS A 201 -7.17 -2.71 -19.53
C LYS A 201 -6.95 -2.01 -18.19
N ILE A 202 -6.43 -0.78 -18.20
CA ILE A 202 -6.16 -0.02 -16.99
C ILE A 202 -7.50 0.54 -16.47
N PRO A 203 -7.90 0.26 -15.22
CA PRO A 203 -9.17 0.69 -14.68
C PRO A 203 -9.18 2.19 -14.38
N PHE A 204 -10.38 2.76 -14.37
CA PHE A 204 -10.63 4.07 -13.80
C PHE A 204 -10.63 4.01 -12.27
N LEU A 205 -10.00 4.98 -11.60
CA LEU A 205 -9.83 4.98 -10.14
C LEU A 205 -10.45 6.18 -9.43
N ASN A 206 -11.32 6.95 -10.09
CA ASN A 206 -12.02 8.10 -9.53
C ASN A 206 -11.11 9.14 -8.87
N GLY A 207 -10.74 10.16 -9.65
CA GLY A 207 -10.73 11.53 -9.18
C GLY A 207 -9.59 11.96 -8.26
N GLY A 208 -9.49 11.49 -7.03
CA GLY A 208 -8.68 12.15 -6.00
C GLY A 208 -7.22 12.44 -6.38
N LEU A 209 -6.37 11.41 -6.42
CA LEU A 209 -4.93 11.58 -6.71
C LEU A 209 -4.66 11.99 -8.16
N PHE A 210 -5.55 11.61 -9.08
CA PHE A 210 -5.36 11.76 -10.53
C PHE A 210 -6.18 12.90 -11.14
N GLU A 211 -6.88 13.68 -10.32
CA GLU A 211 -7.51 14.91 -10.74
C GLU A 211 -6.41 15.93 -11.06
N PRO A 212 -6.50 16.60 -12.22
CA PRO A 212 -5.60 17.69 -12.55
C PRO A 212 -5.72 18.80 -11.50
N HIS A 213 -4.63 19.07 -10.80
CA HIS A 213 -4.52 20.26 -9.97
C HIS A 213 -4.27 21.50 -10.84
N VAL A 214 -4.62 22.69 -10.35
CA VAL A 214 -4.39 23.96 -11.08
C VAL A 214 -2.90 24.19 -11.42
N HIS A 215 -2.01 23.59 -10.62
CA HIS A 215 -0.55 23.64 -10.78
C HIS A 215 0.03 22.39 -11.43
N ASP A 216 -0.80 21.54 -12.05
CA ASP A 216 -0.33 20.41 -12.86
C ASP A 216 -0.20 20.76 -14.34
N PHE A 217 -0.66 21.94 -14.75
CA PHE A 217 -0.45 22.50 -16.10
C PHE A 217 -1.01 21.63 -17.25
N TYR A 218 -2.02 20.80 -16.95
CA TYR A 218 -2.62 19.79 -17.82
C TYR A 218 -3.54 20.33 -18.96
N ASP A 219 -3.48 21.63 -19.31
CA ASP A 219 -4.29 22.18 -20.41
C ASP A 219 -3.48 22.46 -21.68
N LYS A 220 -3.99 21.98 -22.81
CA LYS A 220 -3.25 21.70 -24.06
C LYS A 220 -2.91 22.92 -24.92
N SER A 221 -3.29 24.14 -24.52
CA SER A 221 -3.12 25.31 -25.38
C SER A 221 -1.87 26.16 -25.08
N CYS A 222 -1.18 25.97 -23.95
CA CYS A 222 -0.12 26.91 -23.52
C CYS A 222 1.14 26.28 -22.89
N THR A 223 1.22 24.98 -22.65
CA THR A 223 2.26 24.40 -21.76
C THR A 223 3.26 23.45 -22.42
N LEU A 224 3.01 23.01 -23.67
CA LEU A 224 3.91 22.10 -24.39
C LEU A 224 5.31 22.72 -24.52
N GLY A 225 6.31 22.11 -23.88
CA GLY A 225 7.71 22.55 -23.87
C GLY A 225 8.10 23.56 -22.78
N THR A 226 7.20 23.85 -21.84
CA THR A 226 7.46 24.79 -20.73
C THR A 226 7.50 24.12 -19.35
N LEU A 227 6.71 23.05 -19.16
CA LEU A 227 6.89 22.09 -18.08
C LEU A 227 7.94 21.07 -18.54
N ILE A 228 9.01 20.86 -17.77
CA ILE A 228 10.04 19.87 -18.07
C ILE A 228 10.31 19.03 -16.84
N VAL A 229 9.93 17.75 -16.92
CA VAL A 229 10.33 16.71 -15.97
C VAL A 229 11.48 15.93 -16.61
N PRO A 230 12.70 15.96 -16.05
CA PRO A 230 13.85 15.33 -16.70
C PRO A 230 13.74 13.80 -16.78
N ASP A 231 13.92 13.23 -17.98
CA ASP A 231 13.91 11.77 -18.19
C ASP A 231 15.01 11.07 -17.40
N ASP A 232 16.19 11.68 -17.27
CA ASP A 232 17.28 11.12 -16.45
C ASP A 232 16.88 11.00 -14.97
N TRP A 233 16.10 11.97 -14.47
CA TRP A 233 15.57 11.91 -13.11
C TRP A 233 14.49 10.82 -12.98
N LEU A 234 13.57 10.74 -13.96
CA LEU A 234 12.56 9.67 -14.00
C LEU A 234 13.20 8.28 -14.06
N ALA A 235 14.26 8.11 -14.86
CA ALA A 235 15.02 6.86 -14.94
C ALA A 235 15.65 6.50 -13.59
N ASN A 236 16.22 7.47 -12.87
CA ASN A 236 16.76 7.24 -11.53
C ASN A 236 15.68 6.86 -10.52
N LEU A 237 14.49 7.48 -10.59
CA LEU A 237 13.37 7.16 -9.72
C LEU A 237 12.78 5.77 -10.01
N LEU A 238 12.57 5.42 -11.28
CA LEU A 238 12.07 4.10 -11.67
C LEU A 238 13.08 3.00 -11.34
N GLY A 239 14.37 3.23 -11.62
CA GLY A 239 15.44 2.33 -11.21
C GLY A 239 15.59 2.24 -9.69
N PHE A 240 15.20 3.27 -8.93
CA PHE A 240 15.06 3.20 -7.48
C PHE A 240 13.90 2.29 -7.08
N PHE A 241 12.72 2.44 -7.65
CA PHE A 241 11.59 1.55 -7.34
C PHE A 241 11.87 0.08 -7.69
N GLU A 242 12.58 -0.21 -8.77
CA GLU A 242 12.97 -1.59 -9.16
C GLU A 242 13.93 -2.25 -8.16
N ARG A 243 14.68 -1.48 -7.36
CA ARG A 243 15.56 -2.03 -6.31
C ARG A 243 14.82 -2.51 -5.07
N TYR A 244 13.60 -2.05 -4.85
CA TYR A 244 12.83 -2.38 -3.66
C TYR A 244 11.74 -3.40 -3.96
N HIS A 245 11.50 -4.29 -2.99
CA HIS A 245 10.37 -5.22 -3.06
C HIS A 245 9.12 -4.51 -2.56
N PHE A 246 8.10 -4.39 -3.41
CA PHE A 246 6.82 -3.79 -3.07
C PHE A 246 5.77 -4.87 -2.88
N THR A 247 4.90 -4.67 -1.89
CA THR A 247 3.75 -5.53 -1.62
C THR A 247 2.46 -4.71 -1.61
N ILE A 248 1.34 -5.36 -1.96
CA ILE A 248 -0.01 -4.81 -1.78
C ILE A 248 -0.69 -5.37 -0.53
N GLU A 249 -0.04 -6.34 0.12
CA GLU A 249 -0.49 -6.87 1.40
C GLU A 249 -0.02 -5.93 2.50
N GLU A 250 -0.95 -5.54 3.37
CA GLU A 250 -0.61 -4.82 4.58
C GLU A 250 -0.18 -5.80 5.65
N ASN A 251 0.75 -5.36 6.50
CA ASN A 251 1.21 -6.13 7.64
C ASN A 251 0.05 -6.49 8.60
N THR A 252 0.19 -7.54 9.40
CA THR A 252 -0.79 -7.87 10.44
C THR A 252 -0.14 -7.76 11.83
N PRO A 253 -0.91 -7.82 12.92
CA PRO A 253 -0.32 -7.97 14.25
C PRO A 253 0.44 -9.28 14.45
N LEU A 254 0.22 -10.29 13.58
CA LEU A 254 0.83 -11.61 13.69
C LEU A 254 2.08 -11.74 12.82
N ASP A 255 2.04 -11.15 11.63
CA ASP A 255 3.08 -11.31 10.62
C ASP A 255 3.34 -10.01 9.85
N VAL A 256 4.57 -9.87 9.39
CA VAL A 256 5.06 -8.66 8.74
C VAL A 256 5.96 -9.08 7.59
N GLN A 257 5.73 -8.54 6.38
CA GLN A 257 6.54 -8.86 5.21
C GLN A 257 7.66 -7.83 5.05
N VAL A 258 8.89 -8.30 4.81
CA VAL A 258 10.04 -7.43 4.50
C VAL A 258 9.91 -6.87 3.09
N ALA A 259 9.05 -5.85 2.96
CA ALA A 259 8.67 -5.20 1.72
C ALA A 259 8.15 -3.79 2.00
N ILE A 260 8.12 -2.95 0.97
CA ILE A 260 7.44 -1.65 0.99
C ILE A 260 5.95 -1.88 0.78
N ASP A 261 5.14 -1.51 1.76
CA ASP A 261 3.68 -1.69 1.76
C ASP A 261 2.93 -0.36 1.51
N PRO A 262 1.60 -0.38 1.26
CA PRO A 262 0.85 0.84 0.99
C PRO A 262 0.78 1.83 2.16
N GLU A 263 1.00 1.40 3.41
CA GLU A 263 1.04 2.30 4.57
C GLU A 263 2.15 3.35 4.41
N MET A 264 3.25 2.91 3.81
CA MET A 264 4.43 3.72 3.53
C MET A 264 4.11 4.95 2.67
N LEU A 265 3.06 4.91 1.83
CA LEU A 265 2.55 6.08 1.09
C LEU A 265 2.22 7.23 2.04
N GLY A 266 1.44 6.96 3.09
CA GLY A 266 1.03 7.99 4.06
C GLY A 266 2.23 8.64 4.73
N GLN A 267 3.19 7.82 5.18
CA GLN A 267 4.41 8.30 5.82
C GLN A 267 5.27 9.14 4.88
N ILE A 268 5.42 8.74 3.62
CA ILE A 268 6.13 9.55 2.61
C ILE A 268 5.45 10.88 2.41
N PHE A 269 4.13 10.89 2.18
CA PHE A 269 3.41 12.12 1.90
C PHE A 269 3.55 13.09 3.06
N GLU A 270 3.36 12.63 4.30
CA GLU A 270 3.54 13.45 5.50
C GLU A 270 4.96 14.01 5.62
N ASN A 271 5.98 13.18 5.41
CA ASN A 271 7.38 13.59 5.54
C ASN A 271 7.81 14.54 4.42
N LEU A 272 7.40 14.30 3.17
CA LEU A 272 7.71 15.19 2.06
C LEU A 272 6.96 16.53 2.19
N LEU A 273 5.73 16.54 2.69
CA LEU A 273 4.99 17.77 2.98
C LEU A 273 5.69 18.62 4.06
N ALA A 274 6.26 17.98 5.08
CA ALA A 274 7.05 18.65 6.11
C ALA A 274 8.28 19.39 5.54
N GLU A 275 8.84 18.93 4.41
CA GLU A 275 9.95 19.60 3.72
C GLU A 275 9.52 20.85 2.94
N ILE A 276 8.24 20.97 2.58
CA ILE A 276 7.70 22.13 1.84
C ILE A 276 7.50 23.32 2.77
N ASN A 277 7.06 23.09 4.01
CA ASN A 277 6.80 24.14 4.99
C ASN A 277 7.55 23.86 6.29
N PRO A 278 8.66 24.57 6.58
CA PRO A 278 9.40 24.43 7.85
C PRO A 278 8.55 24.74 9.10
N GLU A 279 7.59 25.67 8.99
CA GLU A 279 6.58 25.93 10.03
C GLU A 279 5.62 24.75 10.25
N THR A 280 5.58 23.78 9.34
CA THR A 280 4.84 22.52 9.50
C THR A 280 5.70 21.33 9.91
N GLY A 281 7.03 21.41 9.79
CA GLY A 281 7.91 20.26 10.03
C GLY A 281 8.01 19.83 11.50
N GLU A 282 8.28 20.77 12.42
CA GLU A 282 8.28 20.50 13.87
C GLU A 282 7.09 21.16 14.59
N THR A 283 6.63 22.31 14.09
CA THR A 283 5.49 23.06 14.66
C THR A 283 4.13 22.51 14.24
N ALA A 284 3.90 21.98 13.01
CA ALA A 284 2.61 21.33 12.74
C ALA A 284 2.50 19.97 13.43
N ARG A 285 3.54 19.12 13.50
CA ARG A 285 3.48 17.88 14.29
C ARG A 285 3.03 18.08 15.75
N LYS A 286 3.50 19.16 16.40
CA LYS A 286 3.11 19.52 17.77
C LYS A 286 1.83 20.37 17.86
N ALA A 287 1.48 21.15 16.84
CA ALA A 287 0.30 22.02 16.83
C ALA A 287 -0.98 21.36 16.28
N THR A 288 -0.88 20.39 15.36
CA THR A 288 -2.02 19.64 14.81
C THR A 288 -2.26 18.32 15.56
N GLY A 289 -1.29 17.86 16.37
CA GLY A 289 -1.38 16.58 17.08
C GLY A 289 -1.33 15.35 16.15
N SER A 290 -0.84 15.53 14.92
CA SER A 290 -0.75 14.49 13.89
C SER A 290 0.37 13.49 14.19
N TYR A 291 0.17 12.66 15.22
CA TYR A 291 0.98 11.49 15.49
C TYR A 291 0.29 10.27 14.88
N TYR A 292 1.05 9.49 14.11
CA TYR A 292 0.61 8.16 13.71
C TYR A 292 0.28 7.34 14.95
N THR A 293 -0.90 6.72 14.96
CA THR A 293 -1.31 5.84 16.05
C THR A 293 -0.71 4.45 15.80
N PRO A 294 0.14 3.92 16.72
CA PRO A 294 0.71 2.59 16.58
C PRO A 294 -0.34 1.53 16.27
N ARG A 295 0.02 0.57 15.41
CA ARG A 295 -0.94 -0.43 14.91
C ARG A 295 -1.56 -1.24 16.02
N GLU A 296 -0.82 -1.59 17.07
CA GLU A 296 -1.38 -2.31 18.22
C GLU A 296 -2.49 -1.52 18.93
N ILE A 297 -2.37 -0.18 18.94
CA ILE A 297 -3.38 0.71 19.53
C ILE A 297 -4.60 0.80 18.61
N VAL A 298 -4.38 0.96 17.29
CA VAL A 298 -5.47 0.96 16.31
C VAL A 298 -6.27 -0.34 16.40
N ASP A 299 -5.59 -1.49 16.35
CA ASP A 299 -6.21 -2.81 16.45
C ASP A 299 -7.03 -2.97 17.72
N TYR A 300 -6.45 -2.60 18.87
CA TYR A 300 -7.15 -2.68 20.15
C TYR A 300 -8.41 -1.80 20.18
N MET A 301 -8.28 -0.53 19.76
CA MET A 301 -9.40 0.41 19.78
C MET A 301 -10.50 0.01 18.79
N VAL A 302 -10.13 -0.50 17.61
CA VAL A 302 -11.08 -1.03 16.63
C VAL A 302 -11.79 -2.26 17.18
N ASP A 303 -11.06 -3.21 17.78
CA ASP A 303 -11.65 -4.41 18.35
C ASP A 303 -12.67 -4.06 19.45
N GLU A 304 -12.31 -3.19 20.39
CA GLU A 304 -13.24 -2.76 21.45
C GLU A 304 -14.46 -2.01 20.88
N SER A 305 -14.25 -1.16 19.86
CA SER A 305 -15.35 -0.41 19.22
C SER A 305 -16.33 -1.33 18.50
N LEU A 306 -15.83 -2.33 17.76
CA LEU A 306 -16.66 -3.31 17.06
C LEU A 306 -17.39 -4.23 18.05
N VAL A 307 -16.71 -4.72 19.09
CA VAL A 307 -17.35 -5.52 20.14
C VAL A 307 -18.47 -4.73 20.82
N ALA A 308 -18.25 -3.46 21.14
CA ALA A 308 -19.27 -2.59 21.73
C ALA A 308 -20.45 -2.35 20.77
N TYR A 309 -20.20 -2.17 19.48
CA TYR A 309 -21.24 -2.02 18.47
C TYR A 309 -22.12 -3.27 18.37
N PHE A 310 -21.52 -4.45 18.14
CA PHE A 310 -22.27 -5.69 17.93
C PHE A 310 -23.01 -6.17 19.20
N SER A 311 -22.45 -5.95 20.38
CA SER A 311 -23.12 -6.29 21.64
C SER A 311 -24.35 -5.43 21.89
N ASN A 312 -24.30 -4.12 21.59
CA ASN A 312 -25.41 -3.20 21.82
C ASN A 312 -26.54 -3.31 20.78
N LEU A 313 -26.22 -3.42 19.49
CA LEU A 313 -27.22 -3.37 18.42
C LEU A 313 -27.98 -4.68 18.22
N SER A 314 -27.31 -5.80 18.47
CA SER A 314 -27.86 -7.12 18.16
C SER A 314 -28.15 -7.95 19.41
N GLY A 315 -27.89 -7.41 20.61
CA GLY A 315 -28.09 -8.13 21.86
C GLY A 315 -27.16 -9.35 22.04
N PHE A 316 -26.06 -9.42 21.27
CA PHE A 316 -25.11 -10.52 21.36
C PHE A 316 -24.38 -10.48 22.71
N GLN A 317 -24.71 -11.43 23.58
CA GLN A 317 -24.04 -11.57 24.89
C GLN A 317 -22.76 -12.40 24.82
N ASN A 318 -22.52 -13.13 23.71
CA ASN A 318 -21.30 -13.90 23.52
C ASN A 318 -20.11 -13.03 23.10
N LEU A 319 -19.61 -12.23 24.06
CA LEU A 319 -18.45 -11.36 23.86
C LEU A 319 -17.18 -12.15 23.49
N VAL A 320 -17.05 -13.38 23.98
CA VAL A 320 -15.92 -14.26 23.67
C VAL A 320 -15.94 -14.65 22.19
N GLY A 321 -17.13 -15.01 21.66
CA GLY A 321 -17.32 -15.29 20.25
C GLY A 321 -17.02 -14.09 19.36
N LEU A 322 -17.46 -12.89 19.74
CA LEU A 322 -17.16 -11.66 18.98
C LEU A 322 -15.66 -11.38 18.92
N ARG A 323 -14.94 -11.55 20.04
CA ARG A 323 -13.48 -11.39 20.07
C ARG A 323 -12.77 -12.47 19.27
N ALA A 324 -13.27 -13.70 19.27
CA ALA A 324 -12.75 -14.77 18.41
C ALA A 324 -12.92 -14.42 16.91
N LEU A 325 -14.06 -13.84 16.52
CA LEU A 325 -14.29 -13.36 15.15
C LEU A 325 -13.39 -12.19 14.72
N LEU A 326 -12.80 -11.43 15.64
CA LEU A 326 -11.87 -10.33 15.37
C LEU A 326 -10.40 -10.73 15.50
N SER A 327 -10.12 -11.85 16.15
CA SER A 327 -8.77 -12.33 16.43
C SER A 327 -8.16 -13.00 15.21
N TYR A 328 -6.99 -12.55 14.73
CA TYR A 328 -6.28 -13.19 13.63
C TYR A 328 -5.81 -14.63 13.95
N ALA A 329 -5.78 -15.03 15.23
CA ALA A 329 -5.32 -16.35 15.64
C ALA A 329 -6.40 -17.46 15.57
N SER A 330 -7.67 -17.09 15.38
CA SER A 330 -8.78 -18.04 15.26
C SER A 330 -9.27 -18.12 13.82
N THR A 331 -9.76 -19.27 13.37
CA THR A 331 -10.31 -19.44 12.01
C THR A 331 -11.76 -19.90 12.02
N GLU A 332 -12.29 -20.30 13.17
CA GLU A 332 -13.62 -20.88 13.29
C GLU A 332 -14.68 -19.80 13.48
N ASN A 333 -15.89 -20.06 12.97
CA ASN A 333 -17.06 -19.28 13.29
C ASN A 333 -17.68 -19.80 14.60
N PRO A 334 -17.65 -19.02 15.70
CA PRO A 334 -18.17 -19.45 16.99
C PRO A 334 -19.70 -19.27 17.11
N PHE A 335 -20.37 -18.79 16.05
CA PHE A 335 -21.80 -18.49 16.05
C PHE A 335 -22.59 -19.49 15.20
N ASN A 336 -23.86 -19.70 15.57
CA ASN A 336 -24.76 -20.51 14.75
C ASN A 336 -25.23 -19.74 13.50
N ALA A 337 -25.94 -20.41 12.60
CA ALA A 337 -26.36 -19.83 11.33
C ALA A 337 -27.27 -18.60 11.48
N LYS A 338 -28.15 -18.57 12.50
CA LYS A 338 -29.06 -17.45 12.76
C LYS A 338 -28.29 -16.23 13.28
N GLU A 339 -27.42 -16.44 14.25
CA GLU A 339 -26.55 -15.40 14.81
C GLU A 339 -25.62 -14.83 13.73
N SER A 340 -25.06 -15.70 12.88
CA SER A 340 -24.22 -15.29 11.76
C SER A 340 -24.97 -14.39 10.78
N GLN A 341 -26.21 -14.71 10.43
CA GLN A 341 -27.05 -13.86 9.58
C GLN A 341 -27.36 -12.49 10.20
N GLU A 342 -27.58 -12.44 11.51
CA GLU A 342 -27.81 -11.19 12.22
C GLU A 342 -26.54 -10.32 12.27
N LEU A 343 -25.37 -10.93 12.47
CA LEU A 343 -24.08 -10.25 12.38
C LEU A 343 -23.81 -9.69 10.98
N LEU A 344 -24.05 -10.47 9.92
CA LEU A 344 -23.89 -10.01 8.54
C LEU A 344 -24.74 -8.77 8.24
N LYS A 345 -26.02 -8.77 8.67
CA LYS A 345 -26.90 -7.61 8.53
C LYS A 345 -26.43 -6.39 9.33
N ALA A 346 -25.80 -6.62 10.49
CA ALA A 346 -25.26 -5.55 11.31
C ALA A 346 -24.00 -4.95 10.69
N ILE A 347 -23.14 -5.78 10.08
CA ILE A 347 -21.97 -5.36 9.28
C ILE A 347 -22.42 -4.50 8.09
N GLU A 348 -23.45 -4.92 7.35
CA GLU A 348 -23.96 -4.15 6.20
C GLU A 348 -24.48 -2.75 6.56
N LYS A 349 -24.97 -2.57 7.80
CA LYS A 349 -25.55 -1.31 8.26
C LYS A 349 -24.56 -0.43 9.02
N ILE A 350 -23.38 -0.94 9.34
CA ILE A 350 -22.42 -0.21 10.16
C ILE A 350 -21.97 1.06 9.43
N LYS A 351 -21.83 2.14 10.19
CA LYS A 351 -21.26 3.40 9.71
C LYS A 351 -20.13 3.80 10.65
N ILE A 352 -18.97 4.05 10.07
CA ILE A 352 -17.76 4.41 10.79
C ILE A 352 -17.46 5.88 10.52
N LEU A 353 -17.10 6.61 11.57
CA LEU A 353 -16.70 8.00 11.49
C LEU A 353 -15.46 8.21 12.33
N ASP A 354 -14.40 8.66 11.70
CA ASP A 354 -13.22 9.20 12.37
C ASP A 354 -13.06 10.66 11.95
N PRO A 355 -13.39 11.63 12.83
CA PRO A 355 -13.37 13.05 12.50
C PRO A 355 -11.95 13.62 12.35
N ALA A 356 -10.92 12.87 12.74
CA ALA A 356 -9.52 13.29 12.66
C ALA A 356 -8.65 12.16 12.08
N CYS A 357 -9.11 11.56 10.99
CA CYS A 357 -8.57 10.28 10.51
C CYS A 357 -7.12 10.30 10.02
N GLY A 358 -6.53 11.47 9.77
CA GLY A 358 -5.15 11.59 9.31
C GLY A 358 -4.88 10.68 8.10
N SER A 359 -3.88 9.80 8.22
CA SER A 359 -3.51 8.79 7.22
C SER A 359 -4.57 7.69 6.98
N GLY A 360 -5.68 7.69 7.73
CA GLY A 360 -6.79 6.75 7.57
C GLY A 360 -6.63 5.45 8.35
N ALA A 361 -5.75 5.40 9.35
CA ALA A 361 -5.42 4.18 10.08
C ALA A 361 -6.63 3.50 10.75
N PHE A 362 -7.52 4.26 11.41
CA PHE A 362 -8.72 3.69 12.04
C PHE A 362 -9.76 3.18 11.03
N PRO A 363 -10.19 3.96 10.01
CA PRO A 363 -11.06 3.44 8.96
C PRO A 363 -10.52 2.17 8.29
N MET A 364 -9.21 2.13 8.01
CA MET A 364 -8.59 0.94 7.42
C MET A 364 -8.57 -0.24 8.39
N GLY A 365 -8.21 -0.03 9.65
CA GLY A 365 -8.26 -1.06 10.69
C GLY A 365 -9.66 -1.64 10.86
N VAL A 366 -10.70 -0.79 10.85
CA VAL A 366 -12.09 -1.26 10.89
C VAL A 366 -12.42 -2.09 9.64
N LEU A 367 -12.06 -1.61 8.44
CA LEU A 367 -12.30 -2.34 7.20
C LEU A 367 -11.67 -3.74 7.25
N GLN A 368 -10.41 -3.84 7.69
CA GLN A 368 -9.71 -5.12 7.81
C GLN A 368 -10.40 -6.08 8.76
N LYS A 369 -10.84 -5.60 9.93
CA LYS A 369 -11.55 -6.41 10.92
C LYS A 369 -12.93 -6.84 10.43
N LEU A 370 -13.65 -5.97 9.72
CA LEU A 370 -14.94 -6.34 9.12
C LEU A 370 -14.76 -7.40 8.03
N VAL A 371 -13.75 -7.27 7.16
CA VAL A 371 -13.42 -8.29 6.15
C VAL A 371 -13.08 -9.62 6.81
N LEU A 372 -12.31 -9.60 7.90
CA LEU A 372 -11.98 -10.80 8.68
C LEU A 372 -13.23 -11.47 9.27
N MET A 373 -14.17 -10.68 9.80
CA MET A 373 -15.45 -11.21 10.27
C MET A 373 -16.26 -11.83 9.12
N LEU A 374 -16.33 -11.16 7.97
CA LEU A 374 -17.05 -11.66 6.79
C LEU A 374 -16.46 -12.98 6.28
N GLN A 375 -15.12 -13.12 6.27
CA GLN A 375 -14.42 -14.36 5.91
C GLN A 375 -14.85 -15.56 6.78
N ARG A 376 -15.17 -15.31 8.05
CA ARG A 376 -15.56 -16.36 8.99
C ARG A 376 -17.06 -16.63 8.98
N LEU A 377 -17.86 -15.57 8.87
CA LEU A 377 -19.31 -15.64 8.93
C LEU A 377 -19.95 -16.14 7.63
N ASP A 378 -19.38 -15.81 6.48
CA ASP A 378 -19.86 -16.21 5.16
C ASP A 378 -18.69 -16.56 4.24
N PRO A 379 -17.97 -17.68 4.49
CA PRO A 379 -16.72 -18.01 3.78
C PRO A 379 -16.87 -18.02 2.26
N ASP A 380 -18.00 -18.53 1.76
CA ASP A 380 -18.33 -18.63 0.33
C ASP A 380 -18.85 -17.32 -0.27
N CYS A 381 -18.95 -16.25 0.53
CA CYS A 381 -19.46 -14.92 0.15
C CYS A 381 -20.88 -14.94 -0.45
N SER A 382 -21.61 -16.02 -0.21
CA SER A 382 -22.88 -16.31 -0.86
C SER A 382 -23.99 -15.37 -0.38
N GLN A 383 -23.99 -15.04 0.91
CA GLN A 383 -25.03 -14.23 1.55
C GLN A 383 -24.77 -12.75 1.34
N TRP A 384 -23.52 -12.32 1.50
CA TRP A 384 -23.12 -10.93 1.22
C TRP A 384 -23.41 -10.57 -0.24
N LEU A 385 -23.04 -11.43 -1.20
CA LEU A 385 -23.29 -11.20 -2.62
C LEU A 385 -24.78 -11.12 -2.92
N ALA A 386 -25.58 -12.04 -2.37
CA ALA A 386 -27.03 -12.04 -2.55
C ALA A 386 -27.67 -10.74 -2.05
N ASN A 387 -27.22 -10.22 -0.91
CA ASN A 387 -27.71 -8.98 -0.34
C ASN A 387 -27.26 -7.74 -1.13
N LEU A 388 -25.99 -7.70 -1.58
CA LEU A 388 -25.47 -6.63 -2.43
C LEU A 388 -26.27 -6.52 -3.73
N LEU A 389 -26.49 -7.64 -4.42
CA LEU A 389 -27.25 -7.68 -5.68
C LEU A 389 -28.72 -7.28 -5.48
N LYS A 390 -29.32 -7.60 -4.32
CA LYS A 390 -30.69 -7.20 -3.97
C LYS A 390 -30.84 -5.69 -3.83
N ASN A 391 -29.80 -4.99 -3.39
CA ASN A 391 -29.80 -3.54 -3.21
C ASN A 391 -29.56 -2.76 -4.51
N ILE A 392 -29.11 -3.42 -5.59
CA ILE A 392 -29.00 -2.80 -6.92
C ILE A 392 -30.37 -2.84 -7.59
N PRO A 393 -31.07 -1.71 -7.81
CA PRO A 393 -32.42 -1.71 -8.39
C PRO A 393 -32.41 -2.05 -9.87
N ASP A 394 -31.35 -1.62 -10.58
CA ASP A 394 -31.21 -1.76 -12.02
C ASP A 394 -30.80 -3.19 -12.41
N PHE A 395 -31.57 -3.80 -13.33
CA PHE A 395 -31.39 -5.19 -13.73
C PHE A 395 -30.09 -5.41 -14.51
N THR A 396 -29.75 -4.48 -15.41
CA THR A 396 -28.55 -4.58 -16.25
C THR A 396 -27.28 -4.38 -15.41
N ALA A 397 -27.28 -3.40 -14.49
CA ALA A 397 -26.19 -3.22 -13.53
C ALA A 397 -26.02 -4.43 -12.60
N ARG A 398 -27.14 -5.04 -12.15
CA ARG A 398 -27.10 -6.27 -11.35
C ARG A 398 -26.47 -7.42 -12.12
N GLN A 399 -26.83 -7.60 -13.40
CA GLN A 399 -26.30 -8.67 -14.24
C GLN A 399 -24.80 -8.48 -14.54
N LEU A 400 -24.37 -7.24 -14.86
CA LEU A 400 -22.96 -6.91 -15.08
C LEU A 400 -22.12 -7.09 -13.80
N MET A 401 -22.65 -6.67 -12.65
CA MET A 401 -21.99 -6.88 -11.35
C MET A 401 -21.88 -8.37 -11.03
N GLN A 402 -22.93 -9.15 -11.30
CA GLN A 402 -22.94 -10.59 -11.09
C GLN A 402 -21.92 -11.31 -11.99
N GLU A 403 -21.81 -10.94 -13.27
CA GLU A 403 -20.83 -11.50 -14.20
C GLU A 403 -19.40 -11.13 -13.80
N LYS A 404 -19.16 -9.88 -13.38
CA LYS A 404 -17.85 -9.42 -12.87
C LYS A 404 -17.41 -10.22 -11.64
N LEU A 405 -18.32 -10.45 -10.70
CA LEU A 405 -18.05 -11.13 -9.44
C LEU A 405 -17.96 -12.66 -9.59
N GLN A 406 -18.68 -13.25 -10.54
CA GLN A 406 -18.52 -14.67 -10.89
C GLN A 406 -17.19 -14.97 -11.60
N GLY A 407 -16.64 -14.01 -12.35
CA GLY A 407 -15.28 -14.08 -12.89
C GLY A 407 -14.16 -13.99 -11.84
N GLU A 408 -14.50 -13.56 -10.62
CA GLU A 408 -13.60 -13.40 -9.46
C GLU A 408 -13.72 -14.55 -8.44
N GLN A 409 -14.24 -15.72 -8.84
CA GLN A 409 -14.28 -16.92 -8.00
C GLN A 409 -12.87 -17.27 -7.48
N GLY A 410 -12.68 -17.18 -6.16
CA GLY A 410 -11.39 -17.38 -5.48
C GLY A 410 -10.72 -16.12 -4.91
N LEU A 411 -11.28 -14.93 -5.17
CA LEU A 411 -10.78 -13.62 -4.67
C LEU A 411 -11.71 -12.94 -3.66
N TRP A 412 -12.55 -13.71 -2.95
CA TRP A 412 -13.54 -13.15 -2.02
C TRP A 412 -12.95 -12.18 -0.99
N ASP A 413 -11.70 -12.37 -0.62
CA ASP A 413 -10.94 -11.49 0.29
C ASP A 413 -10.72 -10.08 -0.27
N TYR A 414 -10.66 -9.94 -1.59
CA TYR A 414 -10.52 -8.68 -2.30
C TYR A 414 -11.87 -8.07 -2.66
N THR A 415 -12.85 -8.90 -3.03
CA THR A 415 -14.22 -8.44 -3.31
C THR A 415 -14.89 -7.82 -2.08
N ARG A 416 -14.62 -8.34 -0.88
CA ARG A 416 -15.14 -7.79 0.40
C ARG A 416 -14.54 -6.44 0.80
N LYS A 417 -13.41 -6.04 0.20
CA LYS A 417 -12.74 -4.75 0.46
C LYS A 417 -13.24 -3.61 -0.44
N LEU A 418 -14.04 -3.92 -1.46
CA LEU A 418 -14.74 -2.97 -2.35
C LEU A 418 -16.11 -2.63 -1.78
#